data_AF-A0ABC9YX42-F1
#
_entry.id   AF-A0ABC9YX42-F1
#
_cell.length_a   1.000
_cell.length_b   1.000
_cell.length_c   1.000
_cell.angle_alpha   90.00
_cell.angle_beta   90.00
_cell.angle_gamma   90.00
#
_symmetry.space_group_name_H-M   'P 1'
#
loop_
_entity.id
_entity.type
_entity.pdbx_description
1 polymer ?
#
loop_
_entity_poly.entity_id
_entity_poly.type
_entity_poly.pdbx_seq_one_letter_code
_entity_poly.pdbx_strand_id
1 'polypeptide(L)'
;MPSHDLIATAWLSSTEFAGDNAAAGLLSRAISPHDYDIKRDSLPASAAADPATAGAILELLQRGQVPTLAAIRTLIVQNDMRAEAERIERLGRRAQRSIDDFGRALAKLTDEYWLAHGTGPTRRDILLTEPIIALIRDRVGEIPPTAIKHLWLIERAQRAGWIAYDATPRSLCAGRRFHAARYGNRVSLRPVNTIGTLVAAYLRDQVAEHGRPPRWSVLAYELRDDRGRRVFNDTADARAQQQWLVTAEWMALEDGNPVPGPRGLRALAKKVKERRS
;
A
#
# COMPACT_ATOMS: atom_id res chain seq x y z
N MET A 1 -39.58 20.53 -38.75
CA MET A 1 -38.37 19.99 -38.09
C MET A 1 -38.75 18.65 -37.47
N PRO A 2 -37.89 17.61 -37.53
CA PRO A 2 -38.21 16.34 -36.88
C PRO A 2 -38.39 16.58 -35.37
N SER A 3 -39.46 16.03 -34.80
CA SER A 3 -39.72 16.11 -33.35
C SER A 3 -38.51 15.58 -32.57
N HIS A 4 -38.14 16.23 -31.47
CA HIS A 4 -37.04 15.80 -30.60
C HIS A 4 -37.24 14.36 -30.09
N ASP A 5 -38.49 13.91 -29.98
CA ASP A 5 -38.85 12.53 -29.66
C ASP A 5 -38.45 11.56 -30.78
N LEU A 6 -38.55 11.96 -32.05
CA LEU A 6 -38.09 11.15 -33.19
C LEU A 6 -36.57 11.04 -33.20
N ILE A 7 -35.87 12.12 -32.85
CA ILE A 7 -34.40 12.11 -32.74
C ILE A 7 -33.97 11.19 -31.59
N ALA A 8 -34.61 11.30 -30.42
CA ALA A 8 -34.34 10.43 -29.27
C ALA A 8 -34.65 8.95 -29.57
N THR A 9 -35.78 8.66 -30.20
CA THR A 9 -36.19 7.29 -30.56
C THR A 9 -35.27 6.70 -31.62
N ALA A 10 -34.92 7.47 -32.65
CA ALA A 10 -33.97 7.03 -33.67
C ALA A 10 -32.59 6.75 -33.06
N TRP A 11 -32.16 7.57 -32.10
CA TRP A 11 -30.89 7.37 -31.41
C TRP A 11 -30.87 6.08 -30.57
N LEU A 12 -31.93 5.82 -29.79
CA LEU A 12 -32.01 4.64 -28.94
C LEU A 12 -32.28 3.34 -29.71
N SER A 13 -32.68 3.42 -30.98
CA SER A 13 -33.08 2.27 -31.79
C SER A 13 -31.99 1.20 -31.95
N SER A 14 -30.72 1.57 -31.82
CA SER A 14 -29.57 0.65 -31.89
C SER A 14 -28.96 0.33 -30.51
N THR A 15 -29.71 0.52 -29.43
CA THR A 15 -29.25 0.33 -28.04
C THR A 15 -30.19 -0.60 -27.28
N GLU A 16 -29.85 -0.94 -26.03
CA GLU A 16 -30.72 -1.75 -25.17
C GLU A 16 -32.06 -1.09 -24.81
N PHE A 17 -32.19 0.23 -25.06
CA PHE A 17 -33.41 1.01 -24.85
C PHE A 17 -34.29 1.13 -26.10
N ALA A 18 -34.05 0.31 -27.13
CA ALA A 18 -34.88 0.31 -28.33
C ALA A 18 -36.36 0.03 -27.98
N GLY A 19 -37.24 0.97 -28.30
CA GLY A 19 -38.67 0.89 -27.97
C GLY A 19 -39.04 1.33 -26.55
N ASP A 20 -38.09 1.78 -25.73
CA ASP A 20 -38.36 2.32 -24.39
C ASP A 20 -38.80 3.79 -24.47
N ASN A 21 -40.11 4.00 -24.35
CA ASN A 21 -40.72 5.34 -24.38
C ASN A 21 -40.29 6.22 -23.20
N ALA A 22 -39.99 5.64 -22.04
CA ALA A 22 -39.55 6.39 -20.87
C ALA A 22 -38.12 6.91 -21.07
N ALA A 23 -37.22 6.05 -21.56
CA ALA A 23 -35.85 6.44 -21.91
C ALA A 23 -35.84 7.47 -23.06
N ALA A 24 -36.67 7.29 -24.08
CA ALA A 24 -36.82 8.25 -25.17
C ALA A 24 -37.31 9.62 -24.66
N GLY A 25 -38.27 9.65 -23.73
CA GLY A 25 -38.76 10.88 -23.12
C GLY A 25 -37.75 11.57 -22.18
N LEU A 26 -36.86 10.82 -21.53
CA LEU A 26 -35.75 11.40 -20.74
C LEU A 26 -34.67 12.00 -21.64
N LEU A 27 -34.35 11.33 -22.75
CA LEU A 27 -33.39 11.82 -23.73
C LEU A 27 -33.93 13.03 -24.51
N SER A 28 -35.21 13.01 -24.91
CA SER A 28 -35.88 14.14 -25.56
C SER A 28 -35.83 15.41 -24.69
N ARG A 29 -36.06 15.27 -23.38
CA ARG A 29 -35.89 16.35 -22.38
C ARG A 29 -34.45 16.89 -22.30
N ALA A 30 -33.45 16.06 -22.55
CA ALA A 30 -32.06 16.53 -22.61
C ALA A 30 -31.75 17.23 -23.94
N ILE A 31 -32.30 16.75 -25.06
CA ILE A 31 -32.11 17.34 -26.38
C ILE A 31 -32.80 18.71 -26.49
N SER A 32 -34.02 18.86 -25.96
CA SER A 32 -34.76 20.14 -25.98
C SER A 32 -35.33 20.49 -24.60
N PRO A 33 -34.51 21.03 -23.68
CA PRO A 33 -34.97 21.40 -22.33
C PRO A 33 -36.02 22.52 -22.32
N HIS A 34 -35.98 23.41 -23.32
CA HIS A 34 -36.88 24.56 -23.42
C HIS A 34 -38.34 24.17 -23.68
N ASP A 35 -38.59 23.04 -24.38
CA ASP A 35 -39.94 22.52 -24.61
C ASP A 35 -40.61 22.01 -23.31
N TYR A 36 -39.84 21.91 -22.23
CA TYR A 36 -40.27 21.48 -20.91
C TYR A 36 -40.14 22.59 -19.85
N ASP A 37 -39.95 23.85 -20.26
CA ASP A 37 -39.74 25.02 -19.38
C ASP A 37 -38.53 24.86 -18.43
N ILE A 38 -37.51 24.11 -18.86
CA ILE A 38 -36.28 23.88 -18.10
C ILE A 38 -35.19 24.81 -18.64
N LYS A 39 -34.68 25.73 -17.79
CA LYS A 39 -33.53 26.59 -18.11
C LYS A 39 -32.21 25.81 -17.98
N ARG A 40 -31.87 25.00 -18.98
CA ARG A 40 -30.62 24.22 -19.07
C ARG A 40 -30.08 24.17 -20.49
N ASP A 41 -28.78 23.94 -20.62
CA ASP A 41 -28.14 23.73 -21.91
C ASP A 41 -28.67 22.46 -22.60
N SER A 42 -29.00 22.59 -23.88
CA SER A 42 -29.41 21.48 -24.75
C SER A 42 -28.26 20.50 -24.97
N LEU A 43 -28.57 19.21 -24.96
CA LEU A 43 -27.67 18.14 -25.39
C LEU A 43 -27.64 18.13 -26.93
N PRO A 44 -26.49 18.39 -27.57
CA PRO A 44 -26.39 18.34 -29.03
C PRO A 44 -26.68 16.92 -29.53
N ALA A 45 -27.44 16.78 -30.62
CA ALA A 45 -27.70 15.48 -31.24
C ALA A 45 -26.39 14.76 -31.68
N SER A 46 -25.31 15.50 -31.91
CA SER A 46 -23.97 14.98 -32.22
C SER A 46 -23.21 14.43 -31.00
N ALA A 47 -23.69 14.62 -29.77
CA ALA A 47 -23.04 14.12 -28.55
C ALA A 47 -22.87 12.59 -28.57
N ALA A 48 -23.73 11.90 -29.32
CA ALA A 48 -23.67 10.47 -29.60
C ALA A 48 -22.43 9.98 -30.36
N ALA A 49 -21.72 10.87 -31.06
CA ALA A 49 -20.59 10.48 -31.90
C ALA A 49 -19.34 10.14 -31.09
N ASP A 50 -19.23 10.66 -29.85
CA ASP A 50 -18.18 10.30 -28.92
C ASP A 50 -18.60 9.06 -28.09
N PRO A 51 -17.86 7.94 -28.17
CA PRO A 51 -18.23 6.71 -27.46
C PRO A 51 -18.35 6.86 -25.95
N ALA A 52 -17.51 7.69 -25.32
CA ALA A 52 -17.55 7.92 -23.86
C ALA A 52 -18.82 8.69 -23.46
N THR A 53 -19.17 9.71 -24.24
CA THR A 53 -20.41 10.47 -24.09
C THR A 53 -21.65 9.60 -24.32
N ALA A 54 -21.66 8.79 -25.37
CA ALA A 54 -22.76 7.85 -25.65
C ALA A 54 -22.94 6.85 -24.50
N GLY A 55 -21.85 6.25 -24.00
CA GLY A 55 -21.90 5.35 -22.85
C GLY A 55 -22.45 6.01 -21.58
N ALA A 56 -22.02 7.24 -21.29
CA ALA A 56 -22.54 7.99 -20.14
C ALA A 56 -24.04 8.36 -20.28
N ILE A 57 -24.51 8.66 -21.50
CA ILE A 57 -25.93 8.90 -21.76
C ILE A 57 -26.74 7.63 -21.44
N LEU A 58 -26.33 6.47 -21.95
CA LEU A 58 -27.03 5.20 -21.71
C LEU A 58 -27.04 4.83 -20.23
N GLU A 59 -25.93 5.02 -19.52
CA GLU A 59 -25.85 4.75 -18.08
C GLU A 59 -26.75 5.70 -17.26
N LEU A 60 -26.91 6.97 -17.66
CA LEU A 60 -27.86 7.88 -17.02
C LEU A 60 -29.31 7.48 -17.28
N LEU A 61 -29.63 7.06 -18.51
CA LEU A 61 -30.97 6.55 -18.85
C LEU A 61 -31.30 5.28 -18.07
N GLN A 62 -30.35 4.37 -17.90
CA GLN A 62 -30.51 3.17 -17.08
C GLN A 62 -30.84 3.50 -15.61
N ARG A 63 -30.32 4.62 -15.10
CA ARG A 63 -30.60 5.15 -13.76
C ARG A 63 -31.89 5.98 -13.69
N GLY A 64 -32.64 6.10 -14.79
CA GLY A 64 -33.85 6.93 -14.88
C GLY A 64 -33.57 8.44 -14.81
N GLN A 65 -32.35 8.87 -15.13
CA GLN A 65 -31.93 10.28 -15.04
C GLN A 65 -31.93 10.95 -16.40
N VAL A 66 -32.22 12.26 -16.44
CA VAL A 66 -32.11 13.07 -17.66
C VAL A 66 -30.63 13.30 -17.99
N PRO A 67 -30.14 12.89 -19.18
CA PRO A 67 -28.72 12.95 -19.54
C PRO A 67 -28.28 14.36 -19.93
N THR A 68 -28.26 15.28 -18.97
CA THR A 68 -27.76 16.65 -19.19
C THR A 68 -26.24 16.67 -19.41
N LEU A 69 -25.72 17.66 -20.12
CA LEU A 69 -24.27 17.81 -20.35
C LEU A 69 -23.45 17.82 -19.05
N ALA A 70 -23.97 18.45 -17.99
CA ALA A 70 -23.32 18.44 -16.68
C ALA A 70 -23.28 17.02 -16.08
N ALA A 71 -24.40 16.30 -16.10
CA ALA A 71 -24.48 14.93 -15.58
C ALA A 71 -23.58 13.96 -16.37
N ILE A 72 -23.54 14.10 -17.69
CA ILE A 72 -22.65 13.33 -18.58
C ILE A 72 -21.19 13.59 -18.23
N ARG A 73 -20.76 14.86 -18.17
CA ARG A 73 -19.37 15.21 -17.81
C ARG A 73 -18.98 14.67 -16.45
N THR A 74 -19.85 14.82 -15.45
CA THR A 74 -19.61 14.27 -14.11
C THR A 74 -19.49 12.75 -14.15
N LEU A 75 -20.36 12.06 -14.88
CA LEU A 75 -20.33 10.60 -14.96
C LEU A 75 -19.10 10.08 -15.70
N ILE A 76 -18.66 10.74 -16.78
CA ILE A 76 -17.40 10.41 -17.47
C ILE A 76 -16.23 10.51 -16.49
N VAL A 77 -16.11 11.63 -15.77
CA VAL A 77 -15.04 11.81 -14.77
C VAL A 77 -15.13 10.75 -13.66
N GLN A 78 -16.33 10.44 -13.18
CA GLN A 78 -16.52 9.38 -12.17
C GLN A 78 -16.14 8.00 -12.69
N ASN A 79 -16.47 7.69 -13.95
CA ASN A 79 -16.13 6.43 -14.59
C ASN A 79 -14.62 6.30 -14.80
N ASP A 80 -13.94 7.36 -15.21
CA ASP A 80 -12.49 7.41 -15.32
C ASP A 80 -11.83 7.22 -13.95
N MET A 81 -12.34 7.91 -12.92
CA MET A 81 -11.86 7.74 -11.55
C MET A 81 -12.07 6.30 -11.05
N ARG A 82 -13.22 5.68 -11.34
CA ARG A 82 -13.51 4.28 -10.98
C ARG A 82 -12.59 3.31 -11.72
N ALA A 83 -12.41 3.49 -13.02
CA ALA A 83 -11.54 2.66 -13.84
C ALA A 83 -10.09 2.74 -13.37
N GLU A 84 -9.61 3.94 -13.05
CA GLU A 84 -8.27 4.13 -12.49
C GLU A 84 -8.18 3.54 -11.07
N ALA A 85 -9.21 3.65 -10.23
CA ALA A 85 -9.25 2.99 -8.92
C ALA A 85 -9.17 1.47 -9.02
N GLU A 86 -9.94 0.86 -9.91
CA GLU A 86 -9.88 -0.59 -10.17
C GLU A 86 -8.52 -1.01 -10.72
N ARG A 87 -7.96 -0.22 -11.65
CA ARG A 87 -6.61 -0.44 -12.18
C ARG A 87 -5.60 -0.43 -11.04
N ILE A 88 -5.65 0.58 -10.16
CA ILE A 88 -4.79 0.66 -8.97
C ILE A 88 -4.98 -0.55 -8.07
N GLU A 89 -6.21 -1.01 -7.85
CA GLU A 89 -6.46 -2.17 -7.00
C GLU A 89 -5.87 -3.46 -7.58
N ARG A 90 -5.98 -3.64 -8.91
CA ARG A 90 -5.36 -4.77 -9.63
C ARG A 90 -3.84 -4.72 -9.54
N LEU A 91 -3.23 -3.54 -9.74
CA LEU A 91 -1.79 -3.32 -9.53
C LEU A 91 -1.41 -3.62 -8.07
N GLY A 92 -2.27 -3.19 -7.16
CA GLY A 92 -2.34 -3.49 -5.73
C GLY A 92 -2.10 -4.96 -5.40
N ARG A 93 -2.89 -5.81 -6.05
CA ARG A 93 -2.85 -7.27 -5.89
C ARG A 93 -1.63 -7.90 -6.53
N ARG A 94 -1.19 -7.43 -7.71
CA ARG A 94 0.01 -7.94 -8.38
C ARG A 94 1.27 -7.68 -7.58
N ALA A 95 1.46 -6.47 -7.07
CA ALA A 95 2.63 -6.17 -6.26
C ALA A 95 2.62 -6.93 -4.93
N GLN A 96 1.45 -7.23 -4.35
CA GLN A 96 1.37 -8.06 -3.15
C GLN A 96 1.97 -9.45 -3.37
N ARG A 97 1.71 -10.06 -4.53
CA ARG A 97 2.25 -11.38 -4.88
C ARG A 97 3.76 -11.36 -5.04
N SER A 98 4.32 -10.21 -5.43
CA SER A 98 5.76 -10.02 -5.64
C SER A 98 6.42 -9.29 -4.47
N ILE A 99 5.77 -9.19 -3.29
CA ILE A 99 6.28 -8.37 -2.19
C ILE A 99 7.62 -8.86 -1.65
N ASP A 100 7.90 -10.15 -1.75
CA ASP A 100 9.19 -10.70 -1.33
C ASP A 100 10.32 -10.36 -2.29
N ASP A 101 10.05 -10.26 -3.60
CA ASP A 101 11.02 -9.81 -4.60
C ASP A 101 11.36 -8.33 -4.38
N PHE A 102 10.33 -7.49 -4.26
CA PHE A 102 10.49 -6.06 -3.95
C PHE A 102 11.19 -5.85 -2.62
N GLY A 103 10.73 -6.53 -1.57
CA GLY A 103 11.27 -6.39 -0.23
C GLY A 103 12.73 -6.79 -0.15
N ARG A 104 13.12 -7.88 -0.81
CA ARG A 104 14.52 -8.32 -0.88
C ARG A 104 15.40 -7.30 -1.60
N ALA A 105 14.95 -6.77 -2.75
CA ALA A 105 15.69 -5.76 -3.50
C ALA A 105 15.84 -4.46 -2.71
N LEU A 106 14.76 -3.97 -2.11
CA LEU A 106 14.76 -2.77 -1.25
C LEU A 106 15.72 -2.94 -0.08
N ALA A 107 15.65 -4.08 0.63
CA ALA A 107 16.48 -4.34 1.78
C ALA A 107 17.97 -4.40 1.41
N LYS A 108 18.31 -5.08 0.32
CA LYS A 108 19.68 -5.15 -0.19
C LYS A 108 20.23 -3.77 -0.52
N LEU A 109 19.52 -2.99 -1.33
CA LEU A 109 19.98 -1.64 -1.70
C LEU A 109 20.10 -0.71 -0.50
N THR A 110 19.19 -0.86 0.47
CA THR A 110 19.23 -0.07 1.70
C THR A 110 20.43 -0.45 2.57
N ASP A 111 20.73 -1.74 2.71
CA ASP A 111 21.92 -2.24 3.42
C ASP A 111 23.21 -1.74 2.77
N GLU A 112 23.31 -1.86 1.45
CA GLU A 112 24.43 -1.33 0.66
C GLU A 112 24.62 0.18 0.83
N TYR A 113 23.51 0.93 0.85
CA TYR A 113 23.54 2.38 1.07
C TYR A 113 24.04 2.74 2.48
N TRP A 114 23.61 2.00 3.52
CA TRP A 114 24.13 2.18 4.87
C TRP A 114 25.64 1.91 4.95
N LEU A 115 26.10 0.83 4.33
CA LEU A 115 27.52 0.49 4.28
C LEU A 115 28.35 1.57 3.58
N ALA A 116 27.82 2.18 2.53
CA ALA A 116 28.51 3.21 1.76
C ALA A 116 28.47 4.60 2.43
N HIS A 117 27.38 4.97 3.09
CA HIS A 117 27.11 6.35 3.52
C HIS A 117 27.00 6.54 5.04
N GLY A 118 26.94 5.48 5.83
CA GLY A 118 26.73 5.55 7.29
C GLY A 118 25.36 6.09 7.70
N THR A 119 24.42 6.19 6.76
CA THR A 119 23.03 6.64 6.96
C THR A 119 22.12 5.93 5.97
N GLY A 120 20.81 5.91 6.22
CA GLY A 120 19.85 5.31 5.31
C GLY A 120 19.50 6.20 4.12
N PRO A 121 19.04 5.63 3.00
CA PRO A 121 18.51 6.39 1.90
C PRO A 121 17.15 7.01 2.28
N THR A 122 16.71 8.03 1.54
CA THR A 122 15.31 8.44 1.64
C THR A 122 14.41 7.44 0.90
N ARG A 123 13.13 7.39 1.27
CA ARG A 123 12.15 6.53 0.57
C ARG A 123 12.06 6.86 -0.91
N ARG A 124 12.25 8.13 -1.28
CA ARG A 124 12.21 8.57 -2.67
C ARG A 124 13.45 8.09 -3.43
N ASP A 125 14.63 8.27 -2.86
CA ASP A 125 15.89 7.90 -3.52
C ASP A 125 15.92 6.41 -3.84
N ILE A 126 15.54 5.56 -2.88
CA ILE A 126 15.57 4.11 -3.06
C ILE A 126 14.57 3.64 -4.13
N LEU A 127 13.40 4.27 -4.22
CA LEU A 127 12.36 3.93 -5.21
C LEU A 127 12.74 4.35 -6.63
N LEU A 128 13.65 5.32 -6.77
CA LEU A 128 14.15 5.80 -8.06
C LEU A 128 15.43 5.06 -8.52
N THR A 129 15.88 4.04 -7.79
CA THR A 129 17.00 3.23 -8.23
C THR A 129 16.59 2.28 -9.36
N GLU A 130 17.49 2.08 -10.32
CA GLU A 130 17.21 1.28 -11.52
C GLU A 130 16.69 -0.14 -11.21
N PRO A 131 17.25 -0.89 -10.23
CA PRO A 131 16.73 -2.23 -9.92
C PRO A 131 15.27 -2.23 -9.44
N ILE A 132 14.86 -1.17 -8.72
CA ILE A 132 13.49 -1.04 -8.22
C ILE A 132 12.55 -0.60 -9.35
N ILE A 133 12.98 0.34 -10.18
CA ILE A 133 12.22 0.78 -11.36
C ILE A 133 11.95 -0.41 -12.30
N ALA A 134 12.98 -1.23 -12.57
CA ALA A 134 12.86 -2.42 -13.40
C ALA A 134 11.86 -3.43 -12.80
N LEU A 135 11.93 -3.71 -11.50
CA LEU A 135 10.99 -4.59 -10.82
C LEU A 135 9.55 -4.06 -10.84
N ILE A 136 9.36 -2.76 -10.69
CA ILE A 136 8.02 -2.13 -10.76
C ILE A 136 7.44 -2.33 -12.17
N ARG A 137 8.23 -2.05 -13.21
CA ARG A 137 7.81 -2.21 -14.60
C ARG A 137 7.43 -3.67 -14.91
N ASP A 138 8.25 -4.62 -14.46
CA ASP A 138 8.06 -6.05 -14.69
C ASP A 138 6.84 -6.62 -13.94
N ARG A 139 6.71 -6.32 -12.65
CA ARG A 139 5.71 -6.97 -11.77
C ARG A 139 4.41 -6.22 -11.62
N VAL A 140 4.42 -4.92 -11.86
CA VAL A 140 3.25 -4.06 -11.70
C VAL A 140 2.80 -3.53 -13.05
N GLY A 141 3.74 -2.97 -13.82
CA GLY A 141 3.51 -2.35 -15.13
C GLY A 141 4.04 -0.91 -15.15
N GLU A 142 3.73 -0.18 -16.22
CA GLU A 142 4.17 1.22 -16.34
C GLU A 142 3.41 2.13 -15.37
N ILE A 143 4.17 2.69 -14.42
CA ILE A 143 3.70 3.67 -13.45
C ILE A 143 4.72 4.82 -13.42
N PRO A 144 4.28 6.08 -13.46
CA PRO A 144 5.18 7.22 -13.32
C PRO A 144 6.06 7.11 -12.07
N PRO A 145 7.38 7.34 -12.14
CA PRO A 145 8.28 7.23 -10.99
C PRO A 145 7.94 8.18 -9.82
N THR A 146 7.25 9.29 -10.11
CA THR A 146 6.81 10.27 -9.11
C THR A 146 5.48 9.94 -8.47
N ALA A 147 4.83 8.83 -8.86
CA ALA A 147 3.56 8.46 -8.27
C ALA A 147 3.73 8.20 -6.76
N ILE A 148 2.99 8.94 -5.93
CA ILE A 148 2.84 8.71 -4.47
C ILE A 148 2.52 7.23 -4.19
N LYS A 149 1.84 6.61 -5.16
CA LYS A 149 1.56 5.18 -5.29
C LYS A 149 2.81 4.29 -5.41
N HIS A 150 4.04 4.72 -5.12
CA HIS A 150 5.16 3.80 -4.86
C HIS A 150 5.43 3.64 -3.36
N LEU A 151 4.94 4.57 -2.53
CA LEU A 151 5.14 4.54 -1.08
C LEU A 151 4.45 3.35 -0.40
N TRP A 152 3.33 2.86 -0.94
CA TRP A 152 2.68 1.64 -0.45
C TRP A 152 3.58 0.39 -0.55
N LEU A 153 4.51 0.31 -1.52
CA LEU A 153 5.48 -0.79 -1.62
C LEU A 153 6.42 -0.76 -0.43
N ILE A 154 6.88 0.43 -0.04
CA ILE A 154 7.71 0.63 1.16
C ILE A 154 6.94 0.19 2.41
N GLU A 155 5.69 0.62 2.58
CA GLU A 155 4.88 0.20 3.72
C GLU A 155 4.65 -1.31 3.77
N ARG A 156 4.38 -1.95 2.62
CA ARG A 156 4.15 -3.40 2.54
C ARG A 156 5.43 -4.17 2.80
N ALA A 157 6.56 -3.72 2.27
CA ALA A 157 7.87 -4.32 2.54
C ALA A 157 8.24 -4.18 4.03
N GLN A 158 7.91 -3.04 4.65
CA GLN A 158 8.08 -2.84 6.09
C GLN A 158 7.19 -3.81 6.89
N ARG A 159 5.89 -3.92 6.57
CA ARG A 159 4.97 -4.85 7.25
C ARG A 159 5.42 -6.31 7.10
N ALA A 160 5.95 -6.68 5.94
CA ALA A 160 6.54 -7.99 5.70
C ALA A 160 7.85 -8.22 6.48
N GLY A 161 8.50 -7.17 6.97
CA GLY A 161 9.73 -7.23 7.75
C GLY A 161 11.01 -7.24 6.91
N TRP A 162 10.93 -6.83 5.64
CA TRP A 162 12.08 -6.70 4.74
C TRP A 162 12.90 -5.45 5.01
N ILE A 163 12.24 -4.36 5.39
CA ILE A 163 12.86 -3.07 5.70
C ILE A 163 12.27 -2.49 7.00
N ALA A 164 12.92 -1.50 7.57
CA ALA A 164 12.37 -0.69 8.65
C ALA A 164 12.76 0.78 8.49
N TYR A 165 11.93 1.67 9.05
CA TYR A 165 12.17 3.10 9.14
C TYR A 165 11.36 3.64 10.31
N ASP A 166 11.77 4.80 10.82
CA ASP A 166 11.06 5.59 11.82
C ASP A 166 10.73 7.00 11.28
N ALA A 167 10.41 7.93 12.16
CA ALA A 167 10.11 9.32 11.80
C ALA A 167 11.36 10.14 11.45
N THR A 168 12.54 9.67 11.80
CA THR A 168 13.81 10.34 11.53
C THR A 168 14.09 10.32 10.03
N PRO A 169 14.49 11.45 9.42
CA PRO A 169 14.97 11.45 8.05
C PRO A 169 16.12 10.43 7.87
N ARG A 170 16.17 9.76 6.72
CA ARG A 170 17.26 8.83 6.39
C ARG A 170 17.43 7.65 7.37
N SER A 171 16.35 7.22 8.02
CA SER A 171 16.35 6.03 8.88
C SER A 171 16.05 4.71 8.18
N LEU A 172 15.78 4.73 6.87
CA LEU A 172 15.43 3.51 6.14
C LEU A 172 16.59 2.52 6.22
N CYS A 173 16.35 1.33 6.79
CA CYS A 173 17.32 0.27 6.97
C CYS A 173 16.77 -1.09 6.52
N ALA A 174 17.66 -2.06 6.30
CA ALA A 174 17.28 -3.44 6.08
C ALA A 174 16.61 -4.03 7.33
N GLY A 175 15.59 -4.85 7.14
CA GLY A 175 14.79 -5.43 8.21
C GLY A 175 15.17 -6.86 8.55
N ARG A 176 14.50 -7.42 9.56
CA ARG A 176 14.69 -8.79 10.04
C ARG A 176 14.77 -9.85 8.94
N ARG A 177 13.83 -9.83 7.98
CA ARG A 177 13.76 -10.88 6.95
C ARG A 177 15.01 -10.91 6.09
N PHE A 178 15.60 -9.75 5.80
CA PHE A 178 16.84 -9.66 5.03
C PHE A 178 17.99 -10.35 5.77
N HIS A 179 18.23 -9.99 7.03
CA HIS A 179 19.32 -10.58 7.82
C HIS A 179 19.09 -12.07 8.10
N ALA A 180 17.84 -12.48 8.38
CA ALA A 180 17.51 -13.87 8.67
C ALA A 180 17.54 -14.78 7.43
N ALA A 181 17.36 -14.23 6.21
CA ALA A 181 17.24 -15.02 4.99
C ALA A 181 18.45 -15.94 4.74
N ARG A 182 19.67 -15.49 5.07
CA ARG A 182 20.90 -16.29 4.88
C ARG A 182 21.02 -17.50 5.83
N TYR A 183 20.27 -17.51 6.93
CA TYR A 183 20.33 -18.56 7.94
C TYR A 183 19.19 -19.59 7.81
N GLY A 184 18.13 -19.27 7.07
CA GLY A 184 16.99 -20.16 6.85
C GLY A 184 16.44 -20.72 8.16
N ASN A 185 16.29 -22.04 8.24
CA ASN A 185 15.71 -22.73 9.41
C ASN A 185 16.62 -22.77 10.66
N ARG A 186 17.85 -22.24 10.60
CA ARG A 186 18.75 -22.15 11.76
C ARG A 186 18.29 -21.09 12.77
N VAL A 187 17.48 -20.13 12.33
CA VAL A 187 16.91 -19.08 13.17
C VAL A 187 15.39 -19.08 13.07
N SER A 188 14.73 -18.43 14.02
CA SER A 188 13.28 -18.28 14.03
C SER A 188 12.82 -17.42 12.87
N LEU A 189 11.89 -17.99 12.10
CA LEU A 189 11.17 -17.36 10.99
C LEU A 189 9.79 -16.83 11.43
N ARG A 190 9.57 -16.65 12.74
CA ARG A 190 8.34 -16.04 13.26
C ARG A 190 8.17 -14.61 12.69
N PRO A 191 6.92 -14.09 12.64
CA PRO A 191 6.66 -12.74 12.17
C PRO A 191 7.50 -11.68 12.91
N VAL A 192 7.86 -10.60 12.21
CA VAL A 192 8.76 -9.55 12.71
C VAL A 192 8.28 -8.96 14.05
N ASN A 193 6.97 -8.75 14.22
CA ASN A 193 6.40 -8.24 15.47
C ASN A 193 6.53 -9.25 16.63
N THR A 194 6.41 -10.54 16.33
CA THR A 194 6.61 -11.61 17.32
C THR A 194 8.05 -11.62 17.80
N ILE A 195 9.01 -11.57 16.87
CA ILE A 195 10.44 -11.50 17.20
C ILE A 195 10.74 -10.24 18.02
N GLY A 196 10.29 -9.06 17.58
CA GLY A 196 10.51 -7.82 18.31
C GLY A 196 9.93 -7.84 19.74
N THR A 197 8.75 -8.47 19.90
CA THR A 197 8.16 -8.66 21.24
C THR A 197 8.96 -9.62 22.10
N LEU A 198 9.49 -10.72 21.53
CA LEU A 198 10.36 -11.66 22.25
C LEU A 198 11.65 -11.00 22.72
N VAL A 199 12.28 -10.21 21.85
CA VAL A 199 13.47 -9.42 22.20
C VAL A 199 13.14 -8.48 23.36
N ALA A 200 12.09 -7.67 23.25
CA ALA A 200 11.72 -6.73 24.31
C ALA A 200 11.38 -7.41 25.64
N ALA A 201 10.69 -8.55 25.61
CA ALA A 201 10.38 -9.32 26.81
C ALA A 201 11.66 -9.80 27.50
N TYR A 202 12.54 -10.46 26.74
CA TYR A 202 13.79 -10.98 27.26
C TYR A 202 14.66 -9.88 27.87
N LEU A 203 14.82 -8.74 27.19
CA LEU A 203 15.61 -7.62 27.71
C LEU A 203 15.03 -7.06 29.01
N ARG A 204 13.69 -6.95 29.10
CA ARG A 204 13.03 -6.47 30.31
C ARG A 204 13.24 -7.44 31.46
N ASP A 205 13.06 -8.73 31.21
CA ASP A 205 13.16 -9.77 32.22
C ASP A 205 14.61 -9.90 32.72
N GLN A 206 15.60 -9.81 31.82
CA GLN A 206 17.03 -9.75 32.18
C GLN A 206 17.37 -8.56 33.08
N VAL A 207 16.87 -7.36 32.75
CA VAL A 207 17.10 -6.18 33.59
C VAL A 207 16.41 -6.32 34.95
N ALA A 208 15.20 -6.89 34.99
CA ALA A 208 14.47 -7.10 36.23
C ALA A 208 15.11 -8.16 37.14
N GLU A 209 15.63 -9.24 36.56
CA GLU A 209 16.23 -10.36 37.30
C GLU A 209 17.67 -10.08 37.75
N HIS A 210 18.46 -9.40 36.92
CA HIS A 210 19.89 -9.21 37.16
C HIS A 210 20.29 -7.76 37.48
N GLY A 211 19.34 -6.81 37.44
CA GLY A 211 19.58 -5.39 37.68
C GLY A 211 20.44 -4.70 36.61
N ARG A 212 20.70 -5.37 35.48
CA ARG A 212 21.53 -4.82 34.39
C ARG A 212 21.16 -5.37 33.01
N PRO A 213 21.40 -4.62 31.93
CA PRO A 213 21.19 -5.10 30.56
C PRO A 213 22.12 -6.29 30.22
N PRO A 214 21.65 -7.27 29.42
CA PRO A 214 22.50 -8.38 28.99
C PRO A 214 23.53 -7.91 27.97
N ARG A 215 24.68 -8.60 27.90
CA ARG A 215 25.61 -8.43 26.78
C ARG A 215 24.98 -8.99 25.50
N TRP A 216 25.41 -8.47 24.35
CA TRP A 216 24.98 -8.99 23.04
C TRP A 216 25.20 -10.49 22.84
N SER A 217 26.30 -11.03 23.36
CA SER A 217 26.59 -12.47 23.28
C SER A 217 25.57 -13.31 24.05
N VAL A 218 25.13 -12.82 25.20
CA VAL A 218 24.13 -13.48 26.07
C VAL A 218 22.77 -13.45 25.36
N LEU A 219 22.34 -12.28 24.90
CA LEU A 219 21.11 -12.13 24.11
C LEU A 219 21.08 -13.08 22.90
N ALA A 220 22.16 -13.11 22.11
CA ALA A 220 22.25 -13.95 20.92
C ALA A 220 22.20 -15.45 21.26
N TYR A 221 22.91 -15.84 22.32
CA TYR A 221 23.02 -17.24 22.71
C TYR A 221 21.78 -17.77 23.41
N GLU A 222 21.07 -16.97 24.22
CA GLU A 222 19.97 -17.46 25.05
C GLU A 222 18.59 -17.29 24.42
N LEU A 223 18.38 -16.23 23.65
CA LEU A 223 17.04 -15.91 23.17
C LEU A 223 16.53 -16.97 22.17
N ARG A 224 15.38 -17.56 22.51
CA ARG A 224 14.66 -18.54 21.69
C ARG A 224 13.21 -18.11 21.44
N ASP A 225 12.64 -18.63 20.35
CA ASP A 225 11.19 -18.61 20.15
C ASP A 225 10.50 -19.69 20.98
N ASP A 226 9.16 -19.70 20.93
CA ASP A 226 8.29 -20.66 21.61
C ASP A 226 8.46 -22.11 21.15
N ARG A 227 9.23 -22.36 20.07
CA ARG A 227 9.59 -23.69 19.59
C ARG A 227 11.06 -24.03 19.87
N GLY A 228 11.72 -23.26 20.73
CA GLY A 228 13.13 -23.46 21.09
C GLY A 228 14.12 -23.08 19.98
N ARG A 229 13.69 -22.41 18.90
CA ARG A 229 14.59 -21.99 17.82
C ARG A 229 15.29 -20.68 18.17
N ARG A 230 16.56 -20.56 17.77
CA ARG A 230 17.36 -19.35 18.02
C ARG A 230 16.74 -18.13 17.36
N VAL A 231 16.68 -17.00 18.08
CA VAL A 231 16.27 -15.73 17.45
C VAL A 231 17.41 -15.13 16.62
N PHE A 232 18.65 -15.28 17.06
CA PHE A 232 19.85 -14.87 16.33
C PHE A 232 20.74 -16.08 16.09
N ASN A 233 21.45 -16.13 14.96
CA ASN A 233 22.36 -17.23 14.68
C ASN A 233 23.55 -17.23 15.66
N ASP A 234 24.11 -16.03 15.87
CA ASP A 234 25.27 -15.74 16.70
C ASP A 234 25.28 -14.23 17.10
N THR A 235 26.31 -13.81 17.83
CA THR A 235 26.49 -12.41 18.26
C THR A 235 26.64 -11.44 17.08
N ALA A 236 27.29 -11.86 15.99
CA ALA A 236 27.50 -11.00 14.82
C ALA A 236 26.20 -10.77 14.06
N ASP A 237 25.34 -11.78 13.95
CA ASP A 237 23.98 -11.66 13.45
C ASP A 237 23.13 -10.73 14.32
N ALA A 238 23.19 -10.89 15.64
CA ALA A 238 22.46 -10.01 16.55
C ALA A 238 22.90 -8.55 16.39
N ARG A 239 24.20 -8.30 16.24
CA ARG A 239 24.76 -6.97 15.96
C ARG A 239 24.37 -6.44 14.59
N ALA A 240 24.37 -7.26 13.54
CA ALA A 240 23.91 -6.87 12.21
C ALA A 240 22.43 -6.44 12.23
N GLN A 241 21.62 -7.09 13.06
CA GLN A 241 20.21 -6.76 13.26
C GLN A 241 19.96 -5.59 14.23
N GLN A 242 21.00 -5.01 14.86
CA GLN A 242 20.88 -3.90 15.81
C GLN A 242 20.17 -2.70 15.17
N GLN A 243 20.57 -2.32 13.95
CA GLN A 243 20.01 -1.16 13.26
C GLN A 243 18.50 -1.29 13.10
N TRP A 244 18.04 -2.46 12.61
CA TRP A 244 16.62 -2.76 12.49
C TRP A 244 15.89 -2.72 13.84
N LEU A 245 16.44 -3.33 14.88
CA LEU A 245 15.81 -3.42 16.19
C LEU A 245 15.63 -2.04 16.85
N VAL A 246 16.62 -1.16 16.68
CA VAL A 246 16.61 0.22 17.18
C VAL A 246 15.65 1.08 16.36
N THR A 247 15.79 1.10 15.02
CA THR A 247 14.90 1.88 14.14
C THR A 247 13.44 1.45 14.25
N ALA A 248 13.17 0.16 14.48
CA ALA A 248 11.80 -0.32 14.70
C ALA A 248 11.31 -0.14 16.15
N GLU A 249 12.12 0.45 17.04
CA GLU A 249 11.89 0.71 18.47
C GLU A 249 11.62 -0.53 19.33
N TRP A 250 12.02 -1.72 18.86
CA TRP A 250 11.93 -2.95 19.67
C TRP A 250 12.97 -2.98 20.79
N MET A 251 14.10 -2.34 20.55
CA MET A 251 15.25 -2.22 21.43
C MET A 251 15.76 -0.78 21.42
N ALA A 252 16.44 -0.38 22.48
CA ALA A 252 17.32 0.79 22.51
C ALA A 252 18.71 0.37 23.01
N LEU A 253 19.66 1.30 23.00
CA LEU A 253 21.01 1.07 23.52
C LEU A 253 21.26 1.97 24.74
N GLU A 254 21.78 1.37 25.80
CA GLU A 254 22.27 2.04 27.00
C GLU A 254 23.71 1.60 27.22
N ASP A 255 24.67 2.53 27.16
CA ASP A 255 26.11 2.25 27.20
C ASP A 255 26.56 1.14 26.23
N GLY A 256 25.94 1.08 25.05
CA GLY A 256 26.21 0.09 24.01
C GLY A 256 25.58 -1.30 24.25
N ASN A 257 24.87 -1.50 25.36
CA ASN A 257 24.13 -2.72 25.69
C ASN A 257 22.65 -2.60 25.30
N PRO A 258 22.02 -3.72 24.88
CA PRO A 258 20.63 -3.75 24.49
C PRO A 258 19.68 -3.59 25.69
N VAL A 259 18.73 -2.66 25.58
CA VAL A 259 17.62 -2.47 26.53
C VAL A 259 16.28 -2.47 25.81
N PRO A 260 15.14 -2.72 26.49
CA PRO A 260 13.83 -2.69 25.85
C PRO A 260 13.54 -1.33 25.21
N GLY A 261 13.10 -1.32 23.95
CA GLY A 261 12.71 -0.10 23.26
C GLY A 261 11.26 0.32 23.55
N PRO A 262 10.87 1.57 23.22
CA PRO A 262 9.54 2.10 23.51
C PRO A 262 8.40 1.28 22.88
N ARG A 263 8.56 0.81 21.65
CA ARG A 263 7.55 -0.05 21.00
C ARG A 263 7.48 -1.42 21.66
N GLY A 264 8.63 -1.98 22.05
CA GLY A 264 8.72 -3.21 22.83
C GLY A 264 7.91 -3.13 24.11
N LEU A 265 8.16 -2.11 24.93
CA LEU A 265 7.43 -1.88 26.19
C LEU A 265 5.92 -1.72 25.98
N ARG A 266 5.50 -0.94 24.97
CA ARG A 266 4.08 -0.79 24.60
C ARG A 266 3.43 -2.14 24.22
N ALA A 267 4.13 -2.97 23.45
CA ALA A 267 3.62 -4.28 23.04
C ALA A 267 3.45 -5.23 24.23
N LEU A 268 4.38 -5.20 25.19
CA LEU A 268 4.30 -5.99 26.42
C LEU A 268 3.15 -5.54 27.32
N ALA A 269 2.98 -4.22 27.50
CA ALA A 269 1.87 -3.66 28.27
C ALA A 269 0.50 -4.05 27.69
N LYS A 270 0.36 -4.02 26.35
CA LYS A 270 -0.88 -4.43 25.67
C LYS A 270 -1.21 -5.91 25.93
N LYS A 271 -0.22 -6.81 25.86
CA LYS A 271 -0.41 -8.24 26.14
C LYS A 271 -0.87 -8.51 27.57
N VAL A 272 -0.38 -7.74 28.55
CA VAL A 272 -0.82 -7.89 29.95
C VAL A 272 -2.29 -7.50 30.09
N LYS A 273 -2.73 -6.44 29.39
CA LYS A 273 -4.14 -6.02 29.38
C LYS A 273 -5.05 -7.09 28.79
N GLU A 274 -4.68 -7.64 27.63
CA GLU A 274 -5.46 -8.71 26.94
C GLU A 274 -5.58 -10.00 27.75
N ARG A 275 -4.63 -10.30 28.65
CA ARG A 275 -4.71 -11.47 29.54
C ARG A 275 -5.61 -11.26 30.77
N ARG A 276 -5.96 -10.01 31.08
CA ARG A 276 -6.76 -9.63 32.26
C ARG A 276 -8.24 -9.36 31.93
N SER A 277 -8.56 -9.22 30.64
CA SER A 277 -9.93 -9.11 30.10
C SER A 277 -10.45 -10.47 29.70
#